data_AF-A0A7K9DDM4-F1
#
_entry.id   AF-A0A7K9DDM4-F1
#
_cell.length_a   1.000
_cell.length_b   1.000
_cell.length_c   1.000
_cell.angle_alpha   90.00
_cell.angle_beta   90.00
_cell.angle_gamma   90.00
#
_symmetry.space_group_name_H-M   'P 1'
#
loop_
_entity.id
_entity.type
_entity.pdbx_description
1 polymer ?
#
loop_
_entity_poly.entity_id
_entity_poly.type
_entity_poly.pdbx_seq_one_letter_code
_entity_poly.pdbx_strand_id
1 'polypeptide(L)'
;VGPGHGVQLASGRLVVPAYAYYIQGWLCGVVPLPCCTRQHALVFYSDDGGRSWHKGAPLGGEPTGECQVAEISGSDALRPLLYCSARARRGYRAVAVSPDQGLRFQPPVRCRALPEPPQGCQGSVVGFAAPPGAGGEPTWLLYSHPTDRHRRRDLGIYLNPWPRDGAGWRRPWVLHPGPAAYSDLAACPGGVFGCLLECGTTSSYQEITFCLFALDTSSRGERNLRAL
;
A
#
# COMPACT_ATOMS: atom_id res chain seq x y z
N VAL A 1 2.89 -3.95 -13.71
CA VAL A 1 3.25 -4.57 -12.41
C VAL A 1 3.92 -3.52 -11.56
N GLY A 2 3.75 -3.54 -10.23
CA GLY A 2 4.45 -2.64 -9.31
C GLY A 2 4.00 -1.17 -9.38
N PRO A 3 4.85 -0.23 -8.91
CA PRO A 3 6.16 -0.43 -8.27
C PRO A 3 6.06 -0.88 -6.80
N GLY A 4 7.17 -1.40 -6.26
CA GLY A 4 7.34 -1.87 -4.88
C GLY A 4 7.67 -3.36 -4.82
N HIS A 5 7.12 -4.06 -3.84
CA HIS A 5 7.35 -5.49 -3.62
C HIS A 5 6.09 -6.34 -3.82
N GLY A 6 6.29 -7.66 -3.89
CA GLY A 6 5.25 -8.68 -3.74
C GLY A 6 5.33 -9.34 -2.36
N VAL A 7 4.31 -10.13 -2.00
CA VAL A 7 4.25 -10.82 -0.70
C VAL A 7 4.10 -12.32 -0.90
N GLN A 8 4.67 -13.10 0.02
CA GLN A 8 4.31 -14.50 0.20
C GLN A 8 3.36 -14.58 1.40
N LEU A 9 2.18 -15.13 1.17
CA LEU A 9 1.17 -15.32 2.21
C LEU A 9 1.54 -16.48 3.12
N ALA A 10 0.96 -16.54 4.32
CA ALA A 10 1.12 -17.67 5.24
C ALA A 10 0.70 -19.02 4.61
N SER A 11 -0.18 -19.00 3.61
CA SER A 11 -0.57 -20.18 2.83
C SER A 11 0.51 -20.70 1.87
N GLY A 12 1.61 -19.95 1.69
CA GLY A 12 2.66 -20.22 0.71
C GLY A 12 2.44 -19.55 -0.66
N ARG A 13 1.23 -19.06 -0.94
CA ARG A 13 0.89 -18.33 -2.17
C ARG A 13 1.76 -17.10 -2.34
N LEU A 14 2.32 -16.92 -3.53
CA LEU A 14 3.00 -15.69 -3.94
C LEU A 14 1.97 -14.72 -4.53
N VAL A 15 2.05 -13.44 -4.18
CA VAL A 15 1.16 -12.39 -4.68
C VAL A 15 1.97 -11.19 -5.14
N VAL A 16 1.72 -10.72 -6.36
CA VAL A 16 2.40 -9.57 -6.97
C VAL A 16 1.36 -8.52 -7.36
N PRO A 17 1.38 -7.31 -6.75
CA PRO A 17 0.46 -6.25 -7.09
C PRO A 17 0.74 -5.66 -8.48
N ALA A 18 -0.31 -5.32 -9.20
CA ALA A 18 -0.25 -4.77 -10.54
C ALA A 18 -1.46 -3.87 -10.83
N TYR A 19 -1.46 -3.27 -12.02
CA TYR A 19 -2.60 -2.55 -12.54
C TYR A 19 -2.61 -2.70 -14.06
N ALA A 20 -3.80 -2.60 -14.66
CA ALA A 20 -3.99 -2.72 -16.10
C ALA A 20 -4.92 -1.63 -16.61
N TYR A 21 -4.66 -1.17 -17.84
CA TYR A 21 -5.53 -0.25 -18.57
C TYR A 21 -6.51 -1.05 -19.42
N TYR A 22 -7.80 -0.80 -19.22
CA TYR A 22 -8.88 -1.37 -20.00
C TYR A 22 -9.37 -0.32 -20.99
N ILE A 23 -9.39 -0.68 -22.27
CA ILE A 23 -9.93 0.17 -23.33
C ILE A 23 -11.45 0.05 -23.29
N GLN A 24 -12.13 1.16 -23.02
CA GLN A 24 -13.58 1.25 -23.18
C GLN A 24 -13.86 1.82 -24.57
N GLY A 25 -14.41 0.98 -25.44
CA GLY A 25 -15.00 1.45 -26.69
C GLY A 25 -16.37 2.07 -26.41
N TRP A 26 -16.57 3.30 -26.88
CA TRP A 26 -17.91 3.86 -27.03
C TRP A 26 -18.29 3.78 -28.51
N LEU A 27 -19.53 3.38 -28.80
CA LEU A 27 -20.08 3.46 -30.14
C LEU A 27 -20.39 4.93 -30.45
N CYS A 28 -19.39 5.66 -30.95
CA CYS A 28 -19.62 6.93 -31.64
C CYS A 28 -20.12 6.64 -33.07
N GLY A 29 -21.39 6.28 -33.21
CA GLY A 29 -21.97 5.87 -34.49
C GLY A 29 -21.60 4.44 -34.90
N VAL A 30 -21.44 4.18 -36.21
CA VAL A 30 -21.28 2.83 -36.82
C VAL A 30 -19.87 2.24 -36.60
N VAL A 31 -18.89 3.04 -36.15
CA VAL A 31 -17.50 2.60 -35.99
C VAL A 31 -17.12 2.56 -34.50
N PRO A 32 -16.69 1.41 -33.94
CA PRO A 32 -16.12 1.35 -32.61
C PRO A 32 -14.76 2.05 -32.61
N LEU A 33 -14.68 3.25 -32.05
CA LEU A 33 -13.41 3.95 -31.82
C LEU A 33 -13.02 3.80 -30.34
N PRO A 34 -11.79 3.38 -30.02
CA PRO A 34 -11.32 3.32 -28.64
C PRO A 34 -11.16 4.75 -28.10
N CYS A 35 -12.14 5.22 -27.31
CA CYS A 35 -12.19 6.63 -26.93
C CYS A 35 -11.62 6.90 -25.52
N CYS A 36 -11.60 5.93 -24.61
CA CYS A 36 -11.10 6.12 -23.24
C CYS A 36 -10.45 4.86 -22.66
N THR A 37 -9.37 5.02 -21.88
CA THR A 37 -8.80 3.96 -21.04
C THR A 37 -9.13 4.16 -19.56
N ARG A 38 -9.44 3.07 -18.86
CA ARG A 38 -9.58 3.06 -17.40
C ARG A 38 -8.59 2.12 -16.77
N GLN A 39 -7.84 2.61 -15.79
CA GLN A 39 -6.91 1.79 -15.02
C GLN A 39 -7.61 1.13 -13.83
N HIS A 40 -7.27 -0.13 -13.58
CA HIS A 40 -7.70 -0.86 -12.40
C HIS A 40 -6.53 -1.62 -11.79
N ALA A 41 -6.33 -1.45 -10.48
CA ALA A 41 -5.43 -2.25 -9.68
C ALA A 41 -5.92 -3.71 -9.64
N LEU A 42 -4.99 -4.65 -9.53
CA LEU A 42 -5.24 -6.08 -9.42
C LEU A 42 -4.00 -6.76 -8.82
N VAL A 43 -4.08 -8.06 -8.60
CA VAL A 43 -2.89 -8.87 -8.27
C VAL A 43 -2.71 -10.01 -9.26
N PHE A 44 -1.47 -10.40 -9.48
CA PHE A 44 -1.13 -11.73 -9.97
C PHE A 44 -0.79 -12.61 -8.78
N TYR A 45 -1.08 -13.90 -8.85
CA TYR A 45 -0.74 -14.85 -7.80
C TYR A 45 -0.26 -16.18 -8.36
N SER A 46 0.51 -16.91 -7.56
CA SER A 46 1.02 -18.24 -7.87
C SER A 46 0.93 -19.13 -6.64
N ASP A 47 0.39 -20.33 -6.84
CA ASP A 47 0.23 -21.37 -5.82
C ASP A 47 1.26 -22.49 -5.95
N ASP A 48 2.15 -22.43 -6.94
CA ASP A 48 3.10 -23.49 -7.29
C ASP A 48 4.57 -23.01 -7.23
N GLY A 49 4.84 -22.02 -6.38
CA GLY A 49 6.18 -21.47 -6.19
C GLY A 49 6.67 -20.60 -7.36
N GLY A 50 5.74 -20.00 -8.12
CA GLY A 50 6.04 -19.10 -9.22
C GLY A 50 6.19 -19.76 -10.59
N ARG A 51 5.85 -21.05 -10.73
CA ARG A 51 5.95 -21.79 -12.00
C ARG A 51 4.82 -21.40 -12.95
N SER A 52 3.62 -21.17 -12.42
CA SER A 52 2.49 -20.63 -13.15
C SER A 52 1.84 -19.47 -12.38
N TRP A 53 1.21 -18.56 -13.12
CA TRP A 53 0.64 -17.33 -12.58
C TRP A 53 -0.80 -17.16 -13.04
N HIS A 54 -1.64 -16.78 -12.09
CA HIS A 54 -3.05 -16.46 -12.30
C HIS A 54 -3.28 -14.98 -12.02
N LYS A 55 -4.34 -14.42 -12.61
CA LYS A 55 -4.73 -13.02 -12.44
C LYS A 55 -5.98 -12.95 -11.56
N GLY A 56 -5.93 -12.15 -10.49
CA GLY A 56 -7.09 -11.81 -9.68
C GLY A 56 -8.07 -10.89 -10.42
N ALA A 57 -9.26 -10.74 -9.87
CA ALA A 57 -10.23 -9.77 -10.38
C ALA A 57 -9.71 -8.33 -10.20
N PRO A 58 -9.90 -7.45 -11.20
CA PRO A 58 -9.57 -6.04 -11.03
C PRO A 58 -10.43 -5.40 -9.94
N LEU A 59 -9.86 -4.45 -9.21
CA LEU A 59 -10.59 -3.61 -8.26
C LEU A 59 -11.69 -2.85 -9.02
N GLY A 60 -12.94 -3.14 -8.65
CA GLY A 60 -14.11 -2.51 -9.25
C GLY A 60 -14.29 -1.05 -8.83
N GLY A 61 -15.19 -0.34 -9.51
CA GLY A 61 -15.56 1.03 -9.16
C GLY A 61 -14.64 2.07 -9.79
N GLU A 62 -14.05 2.94 -8.96
CA GLU A 62 -13.25 4.07 -9.42
C GLU A 62 -11.90 3.62 -10.01
N PRO A 63 -11.34 4.37 -10.98
CA PRO A 63 -10.04 4.03 -11.54
C PRO A 63 -8.94 4.04 -10.47
N THR A 64 -8.21 2.93 -10.41
CA THR A 64 -7.11 2.69 -9.47
C THR A 64 -5.85 2.33 -10.24
N GLY A 65 -4.71 2.87 -9.79
CA GLY A 65 -3.41 2.67 -10.44
C GLY A 65 -2.47 1.81 -9.61
N GLU A 66 -1.22 2.26 -9.53
CA GLU A 66 -0.15 1.67 -8.74
C GLU A 66 -0.61 1.28 -7.34
N CYS A 67 -0.36 0.03 -6.96
CA CYS A 67 -0.85 -0.55 -5.72
C CYS A 67 0.21 -1.43 -5.04
N GLN A 68 0.01 -1.63 -3.74
CA GLN A 68 0.80 -2.49 -2.87
C GLN A 68 -0.14 -3.30 -1.97
N VAL A 69 0.30 -4.47 -1.53
CA VAL A 69 -0.52 -5.40 -0.76
C VAL A 69 0.20 -5.91 0.48
N ALA A 70 -0.56 -6.24 1.52
CA ALA A 70 -0.06 -6.85 2.75
C ALA A 70 -1.07 -7.87 3.28
N GLU A 71 -0.58 -8.98 3.83
CA GLU A 71 -1.44 -9.92 4.57
C GLU A 71 -1.78 -9.33 5.94
N ILE A 72 -3.05 -9.41 6.34
CA ILE A 72 -3.55 -8.94 7.64
C ILE A 72 -4.40 -10.03 8.30
N SER A 73 -4.54 -9.95 9.63
CA SER A 73 -5.42 -10.84 10.36
C SER A 73 -6.90 -10.62 9.98
N GLY A 74 -7.64 -11.72 9.80
CA GLY A 74 -9.10 -11.70 9.66
C GLY A 74 -9.81 -11.65 11.00
N SER A 75 -11.14 -11.76 11.00
CA SER A 75 -11.91 -11.98 12.24
C SER A 75 -11.62 -13.33 12.89
N ASP A 76 -11.23 -14.30 12.06
CA ASP A 76 -10.71 -15.60 12.44
C ASP A 76 -9.24 -15.63 12.04
N ALA A 77 -8.34 -15.93 12.99
CA ALA A 77 -6.90 -15.99 12.75
C ALA A 77 -6.53 -17.03 11.68
N LEU A 78 -7.36 -18.05 11.47
CA LEU A 78 -7.17 -19.07 10.44
C LEU A 78 -7.55 -18.58 9.04
N ARG A 79 -8.14 -17.37 8.93
CA ARG A 79 -8.62 -16.79 7.67
C ARG A 79 -8.01 -15.38 7.50
N PRO A 80 -6.72 -15.28 7.14
CA PRO A 80 -6.10 -14.00 6.86
C PRO A 80 -6.77 -13.32 5.66
N LEU A 81 -6.70 -11.99 5.64
CA LEU A 81 -7.18 -11.17 4.54
C LEU A 81 -5.99 -10.58 3.79
N LEU A 82 -6.17 -10.30 2.51
CA LEU A 82 -5.21 -9.51 1.74
C LEU A 82 -5.67 -8.06 1.68
N TYR A 83 -4.91 -7.16 2.30
CA TYR A 83 -5.11 -5.72 2.21
C TYR A 83 -4.44 -5.17 0.95
N CYS A 84 -5.10 -4.25 0.26
CA CYS A 84 -4.58 -3.53 -0.89
C CYS A 84 -4.69 -2.02 -0.68
N SER A 85 -3.59 -1.30 -0.90
CA SER A 85 -3.54 0.17 -0.99
C SER A 85 -3.22 0.56 -2.43
N ALA A 86 -4.11 1.31 -3.08
CA ALA A 86 -3.98 1.72 -4.46
C ALA A 86 -4.08 3.24 -4.63
N ARG A 87 -3.31 3.78 -5.58
CA ARG A 87 -3.37 5.18 -6.02
C ARG A 87 -4.73 5.48 -6.65
N ALA A 88 -5.33 6.60 -6.26
CA ALA A 88 -6.60 7.07 -6.80
C ALA A 88 -6.60 8.59 -7.05
N ARG A 89 -7.38 9.05 -8.03
CA ARG A 89 -7.42 10.46 -8.47
C ARG A 89 -8.27 11.38 -7.57
N ARG A 90 -8.71 10.93 -6.39
CA ARG A 90 -9.69 11.64 -5.54
C ARG A 90 -9.12 12.10 -4.20
N GLY A 91 -7.82 12.40 -4.17
CA GLY A 91 -7.14 13.05 -3.05
C GLY A 91 -6.90 12.17 -1.83
N TYR A 92 -7.22 10.88 -1.91
CA TYR A 92 -7.01 9.88 -0.87
C TYR A 92 -6.70 8.53 -1.50
N ARG A 93 -5.94 7.69 -0.80
CA ARG A 93 -5.70 6.30 -1.21
C ARG A 93 -7.01 5.52 -1.26
N ALA A 94 -7.16 4.68 -2.28
CA ALA A 94 -8.20 3.66 -2.34
C ALA A 94 -7.69 2.40 -1.65
N VAL A 95 -8.42 1.92 -0.64
CA VAL A 95 -8.06 0.73 0.12
C VAL A 95 -9.14 -0.32 -0.02
N ALA A 96 -8.73 -1.58 -0.14
CA ALA A 96 -9.65 -2.70 -0.27
C ALA A 96 -9.09 -3.94 0.44
N VAL A 97 -9.98 -4.85 0.85
CA VAL A 97 -9.60 -6.12 1.44
C VAL A 97 -10.16 -7.28 0.61
N SER A 98 -9.41 -8.36 0.52
CA SER A 98 -9.82 -9.61 -0.13
C SER A 98 -9.84 -10.74 0.91
N PRO A 99 -11.00 -11.39 1.13
CA PRO A 99 -11.11 -12.55 2.02
C PRO A 99 -10.66 -13.87 1.36
N ASP A 100 -10.37 -13.83 0.06
CA ASP A 100 -10.02 -14.96 -0.78
C ASP A 100 -8.59 -14.83 -1.34
N GLN A 101 -7.68 -14.26 -0.56
CA GLN A 101 -6.24 -14.22 -0.84
C GLN A 101 -5.89 -13.66 -2.24
N GLY A 102 -6.58 -12.60 -2.65
CA GLY A 102 -6.33 -11.87 -3.89
C GLY A 102 -7.16 -12.31 -5.10
N LEU A 103 -8.06 -13.29 -4.97
CA LEU A 103 -8.98 -13.64 -6.06
C LEU A 103 -9.95 -12.50 -6.36
N ARG A 104 -10.55 -11.91 -5.32
CA ARG A 104 -11.46 -10.78 -5.42
C ARG A 104 -11.35 -9.84 -4.23
N PHE A 105 -11.14 -8.56 -4.53
CA PHE A 105 -11.24 -7.50 -3.53
C PHE A 105 -12.69 -7.05 -3.36
N GLN A 106 -13.06 -6.73 -2.12
CA GLN A 106 -14.26 -5.95 -1.84
C GLN A 106 -14.17 -4.57 -2.52
N PRO A 107 -15.31 -3.87 -2.71
CA PRO A 107 -15.30 -2.53 -3.28
C PRO A 107 -14.34 -1.60 -2.54
N PRO A 108 -13.43 -0.89 -3.25
CA PRO A 108 -12.46 -0.03 -2.60
C PRO A 108 -13.13 1.15 -1.91
N VAL A 109 -12.64 1.48 -0.72
CA VAL A 109 -13.07 2.65 0.06
C VAL A 109 -11.97 3.70 0.08
N ARG A 110 -12.35 4.98 0.19
CA ARG A 110 -11.38 6.07 0.31
C ARG A 110 -10.90 6.18 1.74
N CYS A 111 -9.61 6.00 1.96
CA CYS A 111 -9.00 6.10 3.27
C CYS A 111 -8.67 7.55 3.60
N ARG A 112 -9.57 8.24 4.34
CA ARG A 112 -9.41 9.67 4.67
C ARG A 112 -8.16 9.99 5.49
N ALA A 113 -7.62 8.99 6.20
CA ALA A 113 -6.39 9.12 6.96
C ALA A 113 -5.11 9.06 6.07
N LEU A 114 -5.24 8.62 4.82
CA LEU A 114 -4.13 8.51 3.86
C LEU A 114 -4.38 9.47 2.67
N PRO A 115 -4.04 10.77 2.82
CA PRO A 115 -4.20 11.74 1.75
C PRO A 115 -3.29 11.43 0.56
N GLU A 116 -3.66 11.93 -0.61
CA GLU A 116 -2.90 11.75 -1.85
C GLU A 116 -2.76 13.09 -2.59
N PRO A 117 -1.56 13.47 -3.07
CA PRO A 117 -1.40 14.70 -3.85
C PRO A 117 -2.21 14.65 -5.15
N PRO A 118 -2.47 15.79 -5.82
CA PRO A 118 -3.37 15.83 -6.99
C PRO A 118 -2.92 14.94 -8.15
N GLN A 119 -1.61 14.82 -8.35
CA GLN A 119 -1.04 13.92 -9.36
C GLN A 119 -0.81 12.50 -8.82
N GLY A 120 -1.15 12.22 -7.56
CA GLY A 120 -0.89 10.97 -6.87
C GLY A 120 0.59 10.64 -6.68
N CYS A 121 0.84 9.61 -5.90
CA CYS A 121 2.17 9.06 -5.69
C CYS A 121 2.05 7.57 -5.34
N GLN A 122 2.98 6.76 -5.80
CA GLN A 122 3.12 5.42 -5.22
C GLN A 122 3.46 5.56 -3.73
N GLY A 123 3.04 4.57 -2.96
CA GLY A 123 3.41 4.38 -1.56
C GLY A 123 3.46 2.89 -1.25
N SER A 124 4.17 2.52 -0.19
CA SER A 124 4.42 1.12 0.17
C SER A 124 3.73 0.75 1.47
N VAL A 125 3.19 -0.46 1.53
CA VAL A 125 2.52 -1.00 2.73
C VAL A 125 3.15 -2.34 3.08
N VAL A 126 3.45 -2.55 4.35
CA VAL A 126 3.94 -3.83 4.88
C VAL A 126 3.12 -4.24 6.11
N GLY A 127 2.84 -5.54 6.20
CA GLY A 127 2.26 -6.15 7.40
C GLY A 127 3.34 -6.72 8.30
N PHE A 128 3.15 -6.60 9.61
CA PHE A 128 4.07 -7.15 10.60
C PHE A 128 3.32 -7.56 11.88
N ALA A 129 3.90 -8.49 12.64
CA ALA A 129 3.31 -8.93 13.91
C ALA A 129 3.28 -7.79 14.93
N ALA A 130 2.15 -7.64 15.61
CA ALA A 130 2.01 -6.67 16.68
C ALA A 130 3.03 -6.94 17.80
N PRO A 131 3.61 -5.88 18.42
CA PRO A 131 4.48 -6.08 19.57
C PRO A 131 3.74 -6.80 20.72
N PRO A 132 4.40 -7.70 21.47
CA PRO A 132 3.79 -8.40 22.59
C PRO A 132 3.16 -7.41 23.60
N GLY A 133 1.93 -7.69 24.02
CA GLY A 133 1.20 -6.83 24.97
C GLY A 133 0.72 -5.50 24.40
N ALA A 134 0.94 -5.22 23.11
CA ALA A 134 0.30 -4.09 22.45
C ALA A 134 -1.20 -4.41 22.23
N GLY A 135 -2.09 -3.51 22.67
CA GLY A 135 -3.49 -3.57 22.27
C GLY A 135 -3.65 -3.32 20.77
N GLY A 136 -4.57 -4.02 20.10
CA GLY A 136 -4.77 -3.94 18.66
C GLY A 136 -5.05 -5.31 18.03
N GLU A 137 -4.96 -5.38 16.71
CA GLU A 137 -4.99 -6.64 15.96
C GLU A 137 -3.64 -7.37 16.05
N PRO A 138 -3.57 -8.70 15.82
CA PRO A 138 -2.32 -9.45 15.82
C PRO A 138 -1.33 -9.04 14.71
N THR A 139 -1.84 -8.50 13.61
CA THR A 139 -1.04 -7.96 12.50
C THR A 139 -1.29 -6.47 12.37
N TRP A 140 -0.24 -5.68 12.33
CA TRP A 140 -0.27 -4.23 12.12
C TRP A 140 0.22 -3.88 10.73
N LEU A 141 -0.13 -2.69 10.25
CA LEU A 141 0.37 -2.16 8.98
C LEU A 141 1.26 -0.94 9.20
N LEU A 142 2.36 -0.88 8.47
CA LEU A 142 3.07 0.37 8.17
C LEU A 142 2.78 0.80 6.74
N TYR A 143 2.71 2.11 6.51
CA TYR A 143 2.59 2.69 5.18
C TYR A 143 3.53 3.89 5.02
N SER A 144 4.30 3.92 3.94
CA SER A 144 5.17 5.04 3.59
C SER A 144 4.60 5.85 2.44
N HIS A 145 4.50 7.17 2.60
CA HIS A 145 3.96 8.06 1.58
C HIS A 145 4.24 9.54 1.88
N PRO A 146 4.35 10.41 0.87
CA PRO A 146 4.38 11.87 1.06
C PRO A 146 3.18 12.36 1.88
N THR A 147 3.43 13.20 2.88
CA THR A 147 2.39 13.62 3.84
C THR A 147 1.65 14.89 3.42
N ASP A 148 2.24 15.68 2.52
CA ASP A 148 1.63 16.89 1.98
C ASP A 148 0.54 16.56 0.94
N ARG A 149 -0.61 17.24 1.06
CA ARG A 149 -1.81 16.99 0.23
C ARG A 149 -1.72 17.59 -1.18
N HIS A 150 -0.71 18.39 -1.44
CA HIS A 150 -0.57 19.18 -2.66
C HIS A 150 0.70 18.82 -3.43
N ARG A 151 1.76 18.39 -2.74
CA ARG A 151 3.09 18.13 -3.31
C ARG A 151 3.65 16.81 -2.80
N ARG A 152 4.53 16.21 -3.61
CA ARG A 152 5.34 15.04 -3.21
C ARG A 152 6.49 15.51 -2.31
N ARG A 153 6.20 15.62 -1.02
CA ARG A 153 7.16 16.07 0.00
C ARG A 153 6.82 15.50 1.37
N ASP A 154 7.81 15.57 2.25
CA ASP A 154 7.73 15.19 3.65
C ASP A 154 7.27 13.73 3.77
N LEU A 155 8.14 12.79 3.36
CA LEU A 155 7.82 11.36 3.38
C LEU A 155 7.57 10.92 4.82
N GLY A 156 6.37 10.42 5.07
CA GLY A 156 5.94 9.98 6.38
C GLY A 156 5.70 8.49 6.44
N ILE A 157 5.83 7.96 7.65
CA ILE A 157 5.48 6.60 8.02
C ILE A 157 4.21 6.64 8.86
N TYR A 158 3.17 5.99 8.38
CA TYR A 158 1.90 5.83 9.05
C TYR A 158 1.84 4.43 9.68
N LEU A 159 1.23 4.34 10.86
CA LEU A 159 1.01 3.08 11.57
C LEU A 159 -0.49 2.83 11.73
N ASN A 160 -0.94 1.61 11.40
CA ASN A 160 -2.30 1.16 11.67
C ASN A 160 -2.30 -0.13 12.52
N PRO A 161 -2.63 -0.04 13.82
CA PRO A 161 -2.82 -1.20 14.71
C PRO A 161 -4.14 -1.96 14.50
N TRP A 162 -5.07 -1.42 13.71
CA TRP A 162 -6.37 -2.01 13.37
C TRP A 162 -6.57 -1.98 11.84
N PRO A 163 -5.87 -2.83 11.06
CA PRO A 163 -5.86 -2.74 9.60
C PRO A 163 -7.22 -2.86 8.90
N ARG A 164 -8.21 -3.44 9.58
CA ARG A 164 -9.59 -3.57 9.10
C ARG A 164 -10.39 -2.27 9.26
N ASP A 165 -9.94 -1.38 10.14
CA ASP A 165 -10.49 -0.05 10.33
C ASP A 165 -9.66 0.97 9.52
N GLY A 166 -10.29 1.55 8.49
CA GLY A 166 -9.69 2.62 7.68
C GLY A 166 -9.41 3.91 8.47
N ALA A 167 -10.01 4.09 9.64
CA ALA A 167 -9.70 5.17 10.57
C ALA A 167 -8.56 4.83 11.55
N GLY A 168 -8.08 3.57 11.57
CA GLY A 168 -7.05 3.09 12.49
C GLY A 168 -5.64 3.65 12.23
N TRP A 169 -5.43 4.32 11.09
CA TRP A 169 -4.17 4.98 10.76
C TRP A 169 -3.89 6.16 11.70
N ARG A 170 -2.73 6.11 12.36
CA ARG A 170 -2.22 7.18 13.21
C ARG A 170 -1.59 8.30 12.38
N ARG A 171 -1.39 9.46 12.99
CA ARG A 171 -0.63 10.56 12.39
C ARG A 171 0.78 10.07 12.00
N PRO A 172 1.30 10.49 10.85
CA PRO A 172 2.59 10.02 10.38
C PRO A 172 3.75 10.63 11.17
N TRP A 173 4.82 9.87 11.32
CA TRP A 173 6.14 10.42 11.63
C TRP A 173 6.83 10.77 10.32
N VAL A 174 7.35 11.99 10.19
CA VAL A 174 8.11 12.39 9.00
C VAL A 174 9.49 11.75 9.08
N LEU A 175 9.74 10.80 8.18
CA LEU A 175 11.03 10.12 8.05
C LEU A 175 12.03 10.97 7.26
N HIS A 176 11.55 11.68 6.24
CA HIS A 176 12.37 12.55 5.41
C HIS A 176 11.64 13.87 5.09
N PRO A 177 12.08 15.01 5.65
CA PRO A 177 11.52 16.32 5.31
C PRO A 177 11.98 16.80 3.92
N GLY A 178 11.16 17.56 3.21
CA GLY A 178 11.47 18.08 1.87
C GLY A 178 11.00 17.19 0.73
N PRO A 179 11.46 17.43 -0.52
CA PRO A 179 11.03 16.67 -1.70
C PRO A 179 11.22 15.17 -1.54
N ALA A 180 10.12 14.41 -1.68
CA ALA A 180 10.14 12.95 -1.60
C ALA A 180 8.97 12.36 -2.38
N ALA A 181 9.21 11.29 -3.13
CA ALA A 181 8.23 10.67 -4.02
C ALA A 181 8.04 9.18 -3.71
N TYR A 182 8.42 8.28 -4.62
CA TYR A 182 8.12 6.85 -4.45
C TYR A 182 8.93 6.29 -3.29
N SER A 183 8.38 5.27 -2.64
CA SER A 183 9.06 4.60 -1.54
C SER A 183 8.72 3.13 -1.49
N ASP A 184 9.62 2.35 -0.90
CA ASP A 184 9.36 0.94 -0.61
C ASP A 184 9.84 0.56 0.80
N LEU A 185 8.95 -0.10 1.55
CA LEU A 185 9.21 -0.56 2.91
C LEU A 185 9.60 -2.03 2.90
N ALA A 186 10.46 -2.41 3.85
CA ALA A 186 10.76 -3.79 4.19
C ALA A 186 10.73 -3.96 5.70
N ALA A 187 10.08 -5.02 6.19
CA ALA A 187 10.18 -5.44 7.58
C ALA A 187 11.41 -6.33 7.76
N CYS A 188 12.29 -5.96 8.69
CA CYS A 188 13.51 -6.67 9.01
C CYS A 188 13.37 -7.43 10.35
N PRO A 189 14.18 -8.47 10.60
CA PRO A 189 14.25 -9.10 11.91
C PRO A 189 14.55 -8.10 13.04
N GLY A 190 14.06 -8.40 14.25
CA GLY A 190 14.34 -7.58 15.43
C GLY A 190 13.50 -6.30 15.55
N GLY A 191 12.40 -6.18 14.79
CA GLY A 191 11.50 -5.01 14.87
C GLY A 191 12.04 -3.76 14.17
N VAL A 192 12.99 -3.96 13.25
CA VAL A 192 13.59 -2.92 12.41
C VAL A 192 12.84 -2.87 11.07
N PHE A 193 12.77 -1.69 10.47
CA PHE A 193 12.19 -1.47 9.16
C PHE A 193 13.17 -0.70 8.29
N GLY A 194 13.26 -1.12 7.04
CA GLY A 194 13.95 -0.38 5.98
C GLY A 194 12.96 0.40 5.14
N CYS A 195 13.36 1.59 4.69
CA CYS A 195 12.65 2.38 3.70
C CYS A 195 13.63 2.83 2.62
N LEU A 196 13.39 2.44 1.37
CA LEU A 196 13.96 3.11 0.20
C LEU A 196 13.02 4.23 -0.22
N LEU A 197 13.55 5.38 -0.60
CA LEU A 197 12.74 6.51 -1.07
C LEU A 197 13.46 7.31 -2.15
N GLU A 198 12.69 7.79 -3.14
CA GLU A 198 13.12 8.85 -4.04
C GLU A 198 13.05 10.20 -3.29
N CYS A 199 14.16 10.94 -3.24
CA CYS A 199 14.23 12.22 -2.54
C CYS A 199 15.26 13.18 -3.15
N GLY A 200 15.40 14.34 -2.51
CA GLY A 200 16.42 15.33 -2.84
C GLY A 200 16.20 16.65 -2.13
N THR A 201 17.03 17.64 -2.44
CA THR A 201 16.98 18.99 -1.85
C THR A 201 16.04 19.93 -2.61
N THR A 202 16.05 19.86 -3.94
CA THR A 202 15.25 20.73 -4.84
C THR A 202 14.16 19.96 -5.59
N SER A 203 14.37 18.67 -5.83
CA SER A 203 13.45 17.78 -6.54
C SER A 203 13.46 16.40 -5.91
N SER A 204 12.32 15.69 -5.97
CA SER A 204 12.20 14.33 -5.42
C SER A 204 12.89 13.26 -6.28
N TYR A 205 13.55 13.62 -7.38
CA TYR A 205 14.13 12.69 -8.36
C TYR A 205 15.66 12.81 -8.45
N GLN A 206 16.31 13.31 -7.39
CA GLN A 206 17.76 13.51 -7.40
C GLN A 206 18.51 12.26 -6.95
N GLU A 207 17.99 11.55 -5.96
CA GLU A 207 18.62 10.37 -5.40
C GLU A 207 17.59 9.36 -4.86
N ILE A 208 18.07 8.15 -4.59
CA ILE A 208 17.33 7.13 -3.83
C ILE A 208 18.09 6.92 -2.52
N THR A 209 17.45 7.28 -1.40
CA THR A 209 18.01 7.13 -0.06
C THR A 209 17.49 5.87 0.59
N PHE A 210 18.30 5.29 1.50
CA PHE A 210 17.90 4.20 2.37
C PHE A 210 17.89 4.66 3.82
N CYS A 211 16.80 4.39 4.54
CA CYS A 211 16.65 4.70 5.95
C CYS A 211 16.29 3.45 6.75
N LEU A 212 16.89 3.28 7.93
CA LEU A 212 16.51 2.28 8.92
C LEU A 212 15.83 2.96 10.11
N PHE A 213 14.75 2.35 10.60
CA PHE A 213 14.05 2.83 11.78
C PHE A 213 13.41 1.67 12.56
N ALA A 214 13.08 1.92 13.83
CA ALA A 214 12.31 1.00 14.66
C ALA A 214 11.12 1.72 15.31
N LEU A 215 10.10 0.94 15.68
CA LEU A 215 8.99 1.43 16.50
C LEU A 215 9.40 1.41 17.97
N ASP A 216 9.39 2.57 18.63
CA ASP A 216 9.61 2.64 20.08
C ASP A 216 8.36 2.12 20.81
N THR A 217 8.53 1.02 21.55
CA THR A 217 7.48 0.40 22.36
C THR A 217 7.61 0.73 23.85
N SER A 218 8.58 1.55 24.25
CA SER A 218 8.89 1.83 25.66
C SER A 218 8.00 2.89 26.30
N SER A 219 7.38 3.79 25.51
CA SER A 219 6.49 4.85 25.99
C SER A 219 5.00 4.43 25.91
N ARG A 220 4.33 4.35 27.07
CA ARG A 220 2.90 3.97 27.23
C ARG A 220 1.87 4.97 26.64
N GLY A 221 2.24 5.88 25.75
CA GLY A 221 1.33 6.90 25.22
C GLY A 221 1.59 7.34 23.78
N GLU A 222 2.86 7.54 23.42
CA GLU A 222 3.27 7.99 22.08
C GLU A 222 4.39 7.08 21.58
N ARG A 223 4.04 6.09 20.75
CA ARG A 223 5.05 5.27 20.06
C ARG A 223 5.76 6.20 19.10
N ASN A 224 7.06 6.38 19.26
CA ASN A 224 7.85 7.23 18.39
C ASN A 224 8.64 6.37 17.40
N LEU A 225 8.97 6.91 16.23
CA LEU A 225 10.00 6.30 15.39
C LEU A 225 11.36 6.63 15.99
N ARG A 226 12.19 5.60 16.11
CA ARG A 226 13.61 5.77 16.41
C ARG A 226 14.39 5.47 15.14
N ALA A 227 15.01 6.48 14.56
CA ALA A 227 16.02 6.29 13.52
C ALA A 227 17.20 5.50 14.11
N LEU A 228 17.77 4.60 13.31
CA LEU A 228 18.88 3.72 13.70
C LEU A 228 20.18 4.12 13.01
#